data_AF-A0A9P0DZ36-F1
#
_entry.id   AF-A0A9P0DZ36-F1
#
_cell.length_a   1.000
_cell.length_b   1.000
_cell.length_c   1.000
_cell.angle_alpha   90.00
_cell.angle_beta   90.00
_cell.angle_gamma   90.00
#
_symmetry.space_group_name_H-M   'P 1'
#
loop_
_entity.id
_entity.type
_entity.pdbx_description
1 polymer ?
#
loop_
_entity_poly.entity_id
_entity_poly.type
_entity_poly.pdbx_seq_one_letter_code
_entity_poly.pdbx_strand_id
1 'polypeptide(L)'
;MERYLIQIPSKATTASPETPESECLDAALDPTLEHFQKAPKAPCPSIQIDDETERTNKNKDEPKKLKQTFQQKYNKSWESRFPWLLSKDERKISCKCCNAIITCNLSHIKRHENTGKHQRLYKKSISTPQLSSLKKVREVNKLNKKTQIAEYKLLMFLHEHNLPFLLMDHIPKMLSSAFPDTETIKNLKCSRTKATLITKECLATQALDDIAADTQNCYYSLIVDETTDVSTKKSLAIVIRYHNGTYVKDRFLCLSQVNSCYAGSLFKTVCDVLRQNKIPFENLVGFDADNASVMMGDKSGLKARFRDINQNIFVIGCVCHSFALCSSSACLKLPRSLEEFIRQIYNHFANSSKRLEDLHQFQSFLNQKPYKMLHPAQTRWLSLQAVVDRVLLSWDALKLYFTSAVMIDGLRSSQTVLDSLNTPIVKIYLLFLNYISNIVNKLNLEFQSEKPKIYILSQRISELFRTLLRNYINVTHLNTTELDNISPSNPDHFLPIENMYFGSKVQIMIQEVNDPQEIQKFRVNALAFYVELCCQIKKRFNFNDPLLTFLSNFSVNKAISGEILSITEIAQVAHHIGWNPISYWADIDISYM
;
A
#
# COMPACT_ATOMS: atom_id res chain seq x y z
N MET A 1 -1.55 -9.01 1.52
CA MET A 1 -0.58 -8.77 2.61
C MET A 1 0.85 -9.11 2.22
N GLU A 2 1.14 -10.35 1.78
CA GLU A 2 2.53 -10.75 1.46
C GLU A 2 3.24 -9.83 0.46
N ARG A 3 2.59 -9.34 -0.61
CA ARG A 3 3.20 -8.36 -1.53
C ARG A 3 3.52 -7.00 -0.88
N TYR A 4 2.67 -6.50 0.02
CA TYR A 4 2.90 -5.24 0.74
C TYR A 4 4.02 -5.38 1.77
N LEU A 5 4.20 -6.57 2.35
CA LEU A 5 5.24 -6.87 3.34
C LEU A 5 6.61 -7.21 2.70
N ILE A 6 6.63 -7.81 1.51
CA ILE A 6 7.86 -8.16 0.76
C ILE A 6 8.59 -6.90 0.22
N GLN A 7 7.92 -5.76 0.13
CA GLN A 7 8.50 -4.52 -0.43
C GLN A 7 9.37 -3.72 0.55
N ILE A 8 9.53 -4.15 1.80
CA ILE A 8 10.44 -3.51 2.77
C ILE A 8 11.85 -4.07 2.55
N PRO A 9 12.81 -3.30 2.01
CA PRO A 9 14.15 -3.81 1.75
C PRO A 9 14.88 -4.13 3.06
N SER A 10 15.37 -5.37 3.19
CA SER A 10 16.39 -5.73 4.17
C SER A 10 17.68 -4.99 3.84
N LYS A 11 17.93 -3.84 4.47
CA LYS A 11 19.24 -3.19 4.36
C LYS A 11 20.27 -4.04 5.10
N ALA A 12 21.20 -4.62 4.35
CA ALA A 12 22.46 -5.10 4.88
C ALA A 12 23.24 -3.91 5.45
N THR A 13 23.58 -4.00 6.73
CA THR A 13 24.35 -3.00 7.47
C THR A 13 25.82 -3.08 7.04
N THR A 14 26.31 -2.05 6.35
CA THR A 14 27.75 -1.73 6.35
C THR A 14 27.95 -0.57 7.32
N ALA A 15 28.53 -0.87 8.47
CA ALA A 15 28.92 0.08 9.49
C ALA A 15 30.12 0.92 9.03
N SER A 16 30.11 2.22 9.33
CA SER A 16 31.29 3.09 9.47
C SER A 16 30.88 4.39 10.17
N PRO A 17 31.82 5.07 10.85
CA PRO A 17 31.67 5.44 12.26
C PRO A 17 31.17 6.86 12.52
N GLU A 18 30.69 7.02 13.76
CA GLU A 18 30.21 8.22 14.41
C GLU A 18 31.28 9.32 14.53
N THR A 19 30.85 10.57 14.40
CA THR A 19 31.48 11.74 15.06
C THR A 19 30.39 12.60 15.71
N PRO A 20 30.63 13.16 16.90
CA PRO A 20 29.58 13.75 17.73
C PRO A 20 29.34 15.23 17.40
N GLU A 21 28.07 15.63 17.30
CA GLU A 21 27.69 17.05 17.28
C GLU A 21 26.92 17.44 18.55
N SER A 22 27.33 18.61 19.01
CA SER A 22 26.96 19.43 20.16
C SER A 22 25.47 19.56 20.50
N GLU A 23 25.23 19.58 21.80
CA GLU A 23 24.05 20.07 22.51
C GLU A 23 23.66 21.50 22.08
N CYS A 24 22.36 21.74 21.89
CA CYS A 24 21.77 23.08 21.93
C CYS A 24 20.28 23.03 22.32
N LEU A 25 20.08 23.26 23.62
CA LEU A 25 19.10 24.14 24.27
C LEU A 25 17.62 24.13 23.85
N ASP A 26 16.81 23.79 24.86
CA ASP A 26 15.37 23.97 25.02
C ASP A 26 14.86 25.40 24.76
N ALA A 27 13.67 25.51 24.17
CA ALA A 27 12.78 26.65 24.35
C ALA A 27 11.32 26.20 24.39
N ALA A 28 10.77 26.24 25.61
CA ALA A 28 9.38 26.00 25.91
C ALA A 28 8.47 27.12 25.37
N LEU A 29 7.29 26.73 24.89
CA LEU A 29 6.15 27.58 24.58
C LEU A 29 5.10 27.37 25.68
N ASP A 30 4.62 28.46 26.27
CA ASP A 30 3.30 28.51 26.93
C ASP A 30 2.64 29.88 26.65
N PRO A 31 1.30 29.95 26.49
CA PRO A 31 0.55 31.02 25.86
C PRO A 31 -0.11 31.95 26.90
N THR A 32 -0.66 33.10 26.45
CA THR A 32 -1.80 33.74 27.14
C THR A 32 -2.51 34.81 26.28
N LEU A 33 -3.85 34.69 26.26
CA LEU A 33 -4.91 35.73 26.29
C LEU A 33 -5.07 36.66 25.07
N GLU A 34 -6.13 36.55 24.26
CA GLU A 34 -7.57 36.84 24.46
C GLU A 34 -8.01 38.30 24.25
N HIS A 35 -8.87 38.47 23.22
CA HIS A 35 -10.10 39.28 23.12
C HIS A 35 -10.02 40.82 23.06
N PHE A 36 -10.60 41.42 22.00
CA PHE A 36 -11.85 42.21 22.07
C PHE A 36 -12.37 42.62 20.68
N GLN A 37 -13.69 42.55 20.50
CA GLN A 37 -14.47 42.84 19.28
C GLN A 37 -15.06 44.28 19.25
N LYS A 38 -15.11 44.86 18.03
CA LYS A 38 -16.14 45.70 17.34
C LYS A 38 -16.85 46.91 18.03
N ALA A 39 -16.62 48.11 17.43
CA ALA A 39 -17.53 49.16 16.85
C ALA A 39 -18.70 49.77 17.70
N PRO A 40 -19.36 50.93 17.35
CA PRO A 40 -19.34 51.77 16.12
C PRO A 40 -19.35 53.33 16.35
N LYS A 41 -19.54 54.09 15.24
CA LYS A 41 -19.49 55.57 15.01
C LYS A 41 -20.78 56.36 15.34
N ALA A 42 -20.65 57.66 15.64
CA ALA A 42 -21.29 58.87 15.00
C ALA A 42 -21.16 60.13 15.92
N PRO A 43 -21.61 61.35 15.56
CA PRO A 43 -21.10 62.28 14.54
C PRO A 43 -20.77 63.72 15.06
N CYS A 44 -20.24 64.59 14.19
CA CYS A 44 -19.81 66.00 14.40
C CYS A 44 -20.86 66.98 14.95
N PRO A 45 -20.38 68.15 15.42
CA PRO A 45 -21.04 69.42 15.13
C PRO A 45 -20.12 70.49 14.52
N SER A 46 -20.74 71.32 13.69
CA SER A 46 -20.25 72.51 13.01
C SER A 46 -20.37 73.77 13.88
N ILE A 47 -19.41 74.69 13.78
CA ILE A 47 -19.53 76.08 14.26
C ILE A 47 -18.95 77.02 13.20
N GLN A 48 -19.77 77.99 12.76
CA GLN A 48 -19.41 79.20 12.03
C GLN A 48 -19.09 80.30 13.04
N ILE A 49 -18.03 81.11 12.82
CA ILE A 49 -17.97 82.50 13.28
C ILE A 49 -17.18 83.32 12.24
N ASP A 50 -17.80 84.40 11.78
CA ASP A 50 -17.26 85.49 10.97
C ASP A 50 -16.31 86.37 11.78
N ASP A 51 -15.35 87.05 11.13
CA ASP A 51 -14.93 88.37 11.63
C ASP A 51 -14.33 89.23 10.51
N GLU A 52 -14.98 90.36 10.29
CA GLU A 52 -14.52 91.51 9.52
C GLU A 52 -13.42 92.26 10.31
N THR A 53 -12.40 92.79 9.64
CA THR A 53 -11.78 94.05 10.08
C THR A 53 -11.23 94.84 8.89
N GLU A 54 -11.38 96.15 9.05
CA GLU A 54 -11.36 97.21 8.05
C GLU A 54 -9.98 97.73 7.59
N ARG A 55 -9.98 98.24 6.35
CA ARG A 55 -9.34 99.46 5.81
C ARG A 55 -7.81 99.65 5.93
N THR A 56 -7.18 99.93 4.79
CA THR A 56 -6.85 101.31 4.38
C THR A 56 -6.35 101.37 2.93
N ASN A 57 -6.75 102.44 2.24
CA ASN A 57 -6.51 102.72 0.83
C ASN A 57 -5.51 103.91 0.74
N LYS A 58 -4.44 103.81 -0.05
CA LYS A 58 -3.68 104.97 -0.55
C LYS A 58 -3.23 104.72 -1.99
N ASN A 59 -3.77 105.54 -2.88
CA ASN A 59 -3.47 105.66 -4.30
C ASN A 59 -1.99 105.92 -4.60
N LYS A 60 -1.54 105.44 -5.77
CA LYS A 60 -0.73 106.21 -6.72
C LYS A 60 -0.78 105.58 -8.12
N ASP A 61 -1.19 106.38 -9.08
CA ASP A 61 -1.27 106.09 -10.51
C ASP A 61 0.11 105.90 -11.16
N GLU A 62 0.25 104.85 -11.98
CA GLU A 62 1.17 104.80 -13.13
C GLU A 62 0.54 103.94 -14.24
N PRO A 63 0.48 104.40 -15.51
CA PRO A 63 -0.11 103.63 -16.59
C PRO A 63 0.93 102.72 -17.25
N LYS A 64 0.88 101.39 -17.06
CA LYS A 64 1.79 100.47 -17.79
C LYS A 64 1.15 99.17 -18.29
N LYS A 65 0.90 99.21 -19.61
CA LYS A 65 1.08 98.17 -20.65
C LYS A 65 0.18 96.93 -20.62
N LEU A 66 -0.65 96.80 -21.65
CA LEU A 66 -1.20 95.52 -22.14
C LEU A 66 -0.07 94.49 -22.23
N LYS A 67 -0.06 93.49 -21.34
CA LYS A 67 0.86 92.35 -21.44
C LYS A 67 0.48 91.53 -22.67
N GLN A 68 1.35 91.53 -23.68
CA GLN A 68 1.33 90.51 -24.73
C GLN A 68 1.46 89.14 -24.07
N THR A 69 0.40 88.32 -24.14
CA THR A 69 0.45 86.92 -23.72
C THR A 69 1.30 86.12 -24.70
N PHE A 70 2.58 85.91 -24.37
CA PHE A 70 3.43 84.97 -25.09
C PHE A 70 2.95 83.53 -24.79
N GLN A 71 2.36 82.86 -25.79
CA GLN A 71 1.91 81.47 -25.67
C GLN A 71 3.08 80.53 -26.02
N GLN A 72 3.54 79.76 -25.03
CA GLN A 72 4.65 78.82 -25.19
C GLN A 72 4.17 77.50 -25.81
N LYS A 73 4.82 77.02 -26.87
CA LYS A 73 4.54 75.69 -27.45
C LYS A 73 5.02 74.58 -26.51
N TYR A 74 4.37 73.42 -26.61
CA TYR A 74 4.73 72.24 -25.82
C TYR A 74 6.18 71.81 -26.06
N ASN A 75 6.94 71.59 -24.98
CA ASN A 75 8.30 71.08 -25.05
C ASN A 75 8.36 69.64 -24.55
N LYS A 76 8.76 68.70 -25.41
CA LYS A 76 8.92 67.27 -25.04
C LYS A 76 9.90 67.05 -23.88
N SER A 77 10.87 67.95 -23.67
CA SER A 77 11.79 67.87 -22.53
C SER A 77 11.11 68.03 -21.17
N TRP A 78 9.85 68.46 -21.13
CA TRP A 78 9.07 68.52 -19.88
C TRP A 78 8.56 67.16 -19.43
N GLU A 79 8.47 66.15 -20.30
CA GLU A 79 8.00 64.80 -19.94
C GLU A 79 8.96 64.06 -19.01
N SER A 80 10.27 64.31 -19.14
CA SER A 80 11.28 63.77 -18.23
C SER A 80 11.22 64.42 -16.84
N ARG A 81 10.82 65.69 -16.78
CA ARG A 81 10.69 66.46 -15.52
C ARG A 81 9.34 66.27 -14.84
N PHE A 82 8.28 66.01 -15.61
CA PHE A 82 6.91 65.83 -15.14
C PHE A 82 6.28 64.58 -15.78
N PRO A 83 6.53 63.37 -15.26
CA PRO A 83 6.10 62.10 -15.87
C PRO A 83 4.57 61.92 -16.00
N TRP A 84 3.82 62.66 -15.16
CA TRP A 84 2.37 62.71 -15.12
C TRP A 84 1.74 63.59 -16.22
N LEU A 85 2.55 64.29 -17.01
CA LEU A 85 2.08 65.20 -18.06
C LEU A 85 1.76 64.42 -19.35
N LEU A 86 0.71 64.85 -20.05
CA LEU A 86 0.28 64.29 -21.33
C LEU A 86 -0.03 65.42 -22.30
N SER A 87 0.65 65.43 -23.44
CA SER A 87 0.30 66.32 -24.56
C SER A 87 -0.94 65.79 -25.28
N LYS A 88 -1.94 66.64 -25.50
CA LYS A 88 -3.06 66.33 -26.40
C LYS A 88 -2.89 67.04 -27.76
N ASP A 89 -2.35 68.25 -27.77
CA ASP A 89 -2.03 69.07 -28.95
C ASP A 89 -0.81 69.98 -28.67
N GLU A 90 -0.26 70.67 -29.69
CA GLU A 90 0.86 71.63 -29.55
C GLU A 90 0.65 72.71 -28.46
N ARG A 91 -0.60 72.94 -28.04
CA ARG A 91 -1.01 74.02 -27.11
C ARG A 91 -1.89 73.57 -25.95
N LYS A 92 -2.23 72.28 -25.85
CA LYS A 92 -3.08 71.74 -24.77
C LYS A 92 -2.37 70.56 -24.09
N ILE A 93 -2.05 70.74 -22.82
CA ILE A 93 -1.48 69.71 -21.97
C ILE A 93 -2.50 69.29 -20.91
N SER A 94 -2.44 68.03 -20.51
CA SER A 94 -3.33 67.48 -19.49
C SER A 94 -2.55 66.64 -18.49
N CYS A 95 -3.09 66.52 -17.28
CA CYS A 95 -2.52 65.65 -16.24
C CYS A 95 -3.14 64.25 -16.32
N LYS A 96 -2.31 63.20 -16.42
CA LYS A 96 -2.74 61.78 -16.40
C LYS A 96 -3.47 61.40 -15.10
N CYS A 97 -3.12 62.04 -13.99
CA CYS A 97 -3.63 61.67 -12.66
C CYS A 97 -4.92 62.39 -12.30
N CYS A 98 -5.14 63.59 -12.84
CA CYS A 98 -6.26 64.46 -12.48
C CYS A 98 -7.24 64.72 -13.63
N ASN A 99 -6.88 64.35 -14.85
CA ASN A 99 -7.54 64.73 -16.11
C ASN A 99 -7.76 66.25 -16.29
N ALA A 100 -7.07 67.08 -15.51
CA ALA A 100 -7.15 68.54 -15.61
C ALA A 100 -6.42 69.02 -16.87
N ILE A 101 -7.05 69.94 -17.61
CA ILE A 101 -6.43 70.64 -18.73
C ILE A 101 -5.63 71.81 -18.16
N ILE A 102 -4.36 71.91 -18.55
CA ILE A 102 -3.43 72.93 -18.06
C ILE A 102 -3.01 73.77 -19.26
N THR A 103 -2.89 75.08 -19.08
CA THR A 103 -2.32 75.96 -20.12
C THR A 103 -0.85 75.58 -20.34
N CYS A 104 -0.42 75.53 -21.60
CA CYS A 104 0.95 75.18 -21.98
C CYS A 104 1.94 76.29 -21.59
N ASN A 105 2.25 76.37 -20.30
CA ASN A 105 3.19 77.32 -19.68
C ASN A 105 3.83 76.65 -18.47
N LEU A 106 5.16 76.67 -18.39
CA LEU A 106 5.93 76.00 -17.32
C LEU A 106 5.49 76.45 -15.90
N SER A 107 5.11 77.71 -15.73
CA SER A 107 4.62 78.24 -14.46
C SER A 107 3.27 77.64 -14.07
N HIS A 108 2.42 77.32 -15.04
CA HIS A 108 1.11 76.68 -14.79
C HIS A 108 1.27 75.19 -14.52
N ILE A 109 2.26 74.53 -15.13
CA ILE A 109 2.64 73.14 -14.84
C ILE A 109 3.11 73.01 -13.39
N LYS A 110 4.06 73.86 -12.96
CA LYS A 110 4.55 73.89 -11.57
C LYS A 110 3.45 74.22 -10.57
N ARG A 111 2.54 75.13 -10.93
CA ARG A 111 1.39 75.47 -10.08
C ARG A 111 0.44 74.29 -9.93
N HIS A 112 0.17 73.56 -11.02
CA HIS A 112 -0.68 72.36 -11.00
C HIS A 112 -0.08 71.25 -10.13
N GLU A 113 1.22 70.99 -10.26
CA GLU A 113 1.96 70.01 -9.44
C GLU A 113 1.77 70.26 -7.94
N ASN A 114 1.77 71.54 -7.55
CA ASN A 114 1.60 71.98 -6.17
C ASN A 114 0.13 72.05 -5.71
N THR A 115 -0.85 71.71 -6.55
CA THR A 115 -2.24 71.65 -6.11
C THR A 115 -2.47 70.44 -5.21
N GLY A 116 -3.20 70.64 -4.10
CA GLY A 116 -3.51 69.54 -3.17
C GLY A 116 -4.27 68.38 -3.83
N LYS A 117 -5.09 68.65 -4.86
CA LYS A 117 -5.77 67.62 -5.65
C LYS A 117 -4.77 66.77 -6.45
N HIS A 118 -3.80 67.40 -7.11
CA HIS A 118 -2.75 66.69 -7.86
C HIS A 118 -1.88 65.84 -6.96
N GLN A 119 -1.35 66.41 -5.87
CA GLN A 119 -0.46 65.69 -4.97
C GLN A 119 -1.13 64.45 -4.35
N ARG A 120 -2.43 64.55 -3.98
CA ARG A 120 -3.19 63.41 -3.46
C ARG A 120 -3.39 62.31 -4.51
N LEU A 121 -3.81 62.67 -5.73
CA LEU A 121 -4.08 61.69 -6.79
C LEU A 121 -2.80 61.09 -7.37
N TYR A 122 -1.73 61.87 -7.48
CA TYR A 122 -0.42 61.40 -7.94
C TYR A 122 0.19 60.41 -6.95
N LYS A 123 0.18 60.73 -5.64
CA LYS A 123 0.59 59.79 -4.57
C LYS A 123 -0.22 58.48 -4.65
N LYS A 124 -1.54 58.56 -4.84
CA LYS A 124 -2.39 57.38 -5.06
C LYS A 124 -1.99 56.57 -6.30
N SER A 125 -1.71 57.24 -7.42
CA SER A 125 -1.32 56.59 -8.67
C SER A 125 0.04 55.88 -8.60
N ILE A 126 0.97 56.39 -7.78
CA ILE A 126 2.26 55.75 -7.51
C ILE A 126 2.09 54.55 -6.56
N SER A 127 1.18 54.64 -5.59
CA SER A 127 0.93 53.57 -4.61
C SER A 127 0.07 52.42 -5.13
N THR A 128 -0.60 52.56 -6.28
CA THR A 128 -1.45 51.49 -6.85
C THR A 128 -0.58 50.56 -7.70
N PRO A 129 -0.50 49.25 -7.40
CA PRO A 129 0.34 48.33 -8.17
C PRO A 129 -0.10 48.30 -9.63
N GLN A 130 0.86 48.50 -10.54
CA GLN A 130 0.58 48.55 -11.99
C GLN A 130 0.03 47.21 -12.50
N LEU A 131 -0.90 47.24 -13.46
CA LEU A 131 -1.52 46.04 -14.06
C LEU A 131 -0.48 45.02 -14.60
N SER A 132 0.70 45.50 -15.00
CA SER A 132 1.85 44.69 -15.42
C SER A 132 2.42 43.81 -14.30
N SER A 133 2.40 44.27 -13.05
CA SER A 133 2.83 43.51 -11.88
C SER A 133 1.90 42.33 -11.57
N LEU A 134 0.59 42.51 -11.76
CA LEU A 134 -0.40 41.44 -11.59
C LEU A 134 -0.28 40.33 -12.64
N LYS A 135 0.08 40.68 -13.89
CA LYS A 135 0.38 39.69 -14.93
C LYS A 135 1.60 38.84 -14.57
N LYS A 136 2.69 39.47 -14.11
CA LYS A 136 3.90 38.75 -13.67
C LYS A 136 3.61 37.80 -12.51
N VAL A 137 2.84 38.23 -11.51
CA VAL A 137 2.44 37.36 -10.37
C VAL A 137 1.63 36.15 -10.85
N ARG A 138 0.72 36.34 -11.80
CA ARG A 138 -0.05 35.23 -12.39
C ARG A 138 0.84 34.23 -13.13
N GLU A 139 1.83 34.68 -13.88
CA GLU A 139 2.75 33.80 -14.60
C GLU A 139 3.67 33.01 -13.66
N VAL A 140 4.21 33.68 -12.63
CA VAL A 140 5.01 33.01 -11.58
C VAL A 140 4.17 31.96 -10.86
N ASN A 141 2.92 32.25 -10.51
CA ASN A 141 2.03 31.27 -9.88
C ASN A 141 1.70 30.09 -10.80
N LYS A 142 1.54 30.34 -12.11
CA LYS A 142 1.31 29.27 -13.09
C LYS A 142 2.54 28.37 -13.23
N LEU A 143 3.74 28.96 -13.22
CA LEU A 143 5.01 28.22 -13.26
C LEU A 143 5.19 27.39 -11.98
N ASN A 144 4.96 27.98 -10.80
CA ASN A 144 5.04 27.28 -9.52
C ASN A 144 4.10 26.06 -9.46
N LYS A 145 2.86 26.20 -9.94
CA LYS A 145 1.93 25.07 -10.05
C LYS A 145 2.45 23.97 -10.97
N LYS A 146 3.03 24.32 -12.13
CA LYS A 146 3.64 23.35 -13.03
C LYS A 146 4.81 22.63 -12.37
N THR A 147 5.65 23.35 -11.62
CA THR A 147 6.77 22.77 -10.88
C THR A 147 6.27 21.80 -9.81
N GLN A 148 5.27 22.18 -9.01
CA GLN A 148 4.66 21.28 -8.02
C GLN A 148 4.08 20.02 -8.66
N ILE A 149 3.37 20.14 -9.79
CA ILE A 149 2.84 18.98 -10.52
C ILE A 149 3.98 18.06 -10.97
N ALA A 150 5.11 18.62 -11.42
CA ALA A 150 6.29 17.82 -11.78
C ALA A 150 6.88 17.09 -10.55
N GLU A 151 6.96 17.75 -9.39
CA GLU A 151 7.38 17.12 -8.14
C GLU A 151 6.46 15.94 -7.77
N TYR A 152 5.15 16.15 -7.77
CA TYR A 152 4.18 15.09 -7.51
C TYR A 152 4.31 13.93 -8.48
N LYS A 153 4.44 14.19 -9.80
CA LYS A 153 4.60 13.14 -10.80
C LYS A 153 5.86 12.31 -10.58
N LEU A 154 6.98 12.94 -10.24
CA LEU A 154 8.21 12.23 -9.93
C LEU A 154 8.06 11.37 -8.67
N LEU A 155 7.45 11.92 -7.62
CA LEU A 155 7.22 11.16 -6.41
C LEU A 155 6.26 9.99 -6.65
N MET A 156 5.16 10.20 -7.36
CA MET A 156 4.23 9.12 -7.72
C MET A 156 4.94 8.02 -8.52
N PHE A 157 5.81 8.38 -9.47
CA PHE A 157 6.65 7.42 -10.20
C PHE A 157 7.57 6.63 -9.25
N LEU A 158 8.21 7.29 -8.28
CA LEU A 158 9.02 6.60 -7.27
C LEU A 158 8.18 5.59 -6.46
N HIS A 159 6.97 5.97 -6.04
CA HIS A 159 6.09 5.09 -5.27
C HIS A 159 5.58 3.91 -6.10
N GLU A 160 5.10 4.17 -7.32
CA GLU A 160 4.55 3.15 -8.22
C GLU A 160 5.56 2.05 -8.53
N HIS A 161 6.85 2.41 -8.63
CA HIS A 161 7.94 1.48 -8.92
C HIS A 161 8.75 1.06 -7.68
N ASN A 162 8.31 1.40 -6.47
CA ASN A 162 8.99 1.10 -5.22
C ASN A 162 10.49 1.51 -5.22
N LEU A 163 10.75 2.73 -5.67
CA LEU A 163 12.09 3.29 -5.80
C LEU A 163 12.49 4.14 -4.59
N PRO A 164 13.77 4.13 -4.18
CA PRO A 164 14.21 4.86 -3.01
C PRO A 164 14.20 6.38 -3.23
N PHE A 165 13.77 7.14 -2.22
CA PHE A 165 13.83 8.61 -2.24
C PHE A 165 15.23 9.20 -2.40
N LEU A 166 16.29 8.40 -2.19
CA LEU A 166 17.68 8.82 -2.48
C LEU A 166 17.84 9.26 -3.94
N LEU A 167 17.04 8.72 -4.86
CA LEU A 167 17.05 9.12 -6.27
C LEU A 167 16.66 10.60 -6.45
N MET A 168 15.85 11.17 -5.57
CA MET A 168 15.45 12.58 -5.65
C MET A 168 16.61 13.55 -5.42
N ASP A 169 17.74 13.10 -4.87
CA ASP A 169 18.95 13.93 -4.74
C ASP A 169 19.69 14.11 -6.08
N HIS A 170 19.36 13.26 -7.07
CA HIS A 170 20.03 13.20 -8.38
C HIS A 170 19.09 13.48 -9.56
N ILE A 171 17.85 12.98 -9.55
CA ILE A 171 16.89 13.09 -10.66
C ILE A 171 16.66 14.56 -11.07
N PRO A 172 16.37 15.52 -10.18
CA PRO A 172 16.14 16.90 -10.59
C PRO A 172 17.37 17.54 -11.25
N LYS A 173 18.58 17.19 -10.80
CA LYS A 173 19.84 17.66 -11.39
C LYS A 173 20.05 17.09 -12.79
N MET A 174 19.81 15.79 -12.96
CA MET A 174 19.87 15.12 -14.26
C MET A 174 18.86 15.72 -15.24
N LEU A 175 17.61 15.93 -14.81
CA LEU A 175 16.59 16.57 -15.65
C LEU A 175 17.00 17.99 -16.05
N SER A 176 17.59 18.74 -15.12
CA SER A 176 18.08 20.10 -15.41
C SER A 176 19.22 20.12 -16.42
N SER A 177 20.09 19.11 -16.45
CA SER A 177 21.15 19.01 -17.45
C SER A 177 20.64 18.51 -18.80
N ALA A 178 19.68 17.57 -18.80
CA ALA A 178 19.10 17.02 -20.02
C ALA A 178 18.15 17.99 -20.74
N PHE A 179 17.48 18.87 -19.98
CA PHE A 179 16.48 19.81 -20.50
C PHE A 179 16.75 21.25 -20.02
N PRO A 180 17.88 21.86 -20.45
CA PRO A 180 18.34 23.14 -19.92
C PRO A 180 17.45 24.33 -20.29
N ASP A 181 16.55 24.21 -21.26
CA ASP A 181 15.68 25.33 -21.68
C ASP A 181 14.32 25.37 -20.98
N THR A 182 14.01 24.37 -20.14
CA THR A 182 12.70 24.26 -19.50
C THR A 182 12.67 24.94 -18.12
N GLU A 183 11.98 26.07 -18.00
CA GLU A 183 11.87 26.81 -16.73
C GLU A 183 11.27 25.99 -15.58
N THR A 184 10.29 25.12 -15.86
CA THR A 184 9.69 24.22 -14.85
C THR A 184 10.75 23.33 -14.21
N ILE A 185 11.68 22.80 -15.02
CA ILE A 185 12.73 21.88 -14.57
C ILE A 185 13.82 22.65 -13.81
N LYS A 186 14.19 23.86 -14.25
CA LYS A 186 15.10 24.74 -13.50
C LYS A 186 14.61 25.03 -12.09
N ASN A 187 13.30 25.18 -11.93
CA ASN A 187 12.66 25.47 -10.66
C ASN A 187 12.37 24.20 -9.82
N LEU A 188 12.60 23.01 -10.38
CA LEU A 188 12.36 21.73 -9.71
C LEU A 188 13.41 21.48 -8.63
N LYS A 189 13.14 22.00 -7.42
CA LYS A 189 13.99 21.83 -6.24
C LYS A 189 13.32 20.88 -5.27
N CYS A 190 13.51 19.59 -5.49
CA CYS A 190 12.96 18.52 -4.66
C CYS A 190 14.03 17.46 -4.38
N SER A 191 14.74 17.61 -3.25
CA SER A 191 15.65 16.60 -2.71
C SER A 191 14.90 15.61 -1.81
N ARG A 192 15.62 14.63 -1.25
CA ARG A 192 15.07 13.60 -0.36
C ARG A 192 14.20 14.15 0.78
N THR A 193 14.62 15.24 1.44
CA THR A 193 13.87 15.80 2.59
C THR A 193 12.52 16.36 2.15
N LYS A 194 12.50 17.12 1.05
CA LYS A 194 11.26 17.67 0.49
C LYS A 194 10.36 16.55 -0.05
N ALA A 195 10.94 15.58 -0.73
CA ALA A 195 10.24 14.38 -1.21
C ALA A 195 9.53 13.64 -0.08
N THR A 196 10.22 13.47 1.06
CA THR A 196 9.66 12.81 2.25
C THR A 196 8.51 13.62 2.84
N LEU A 197 8.66 14.94 2.96
CA LEU A 197 7.60 15.82 3.48
C LEU A 197 6.37 15.83 2.57
N ILE A 198 6.55 16.01 1.25
CA ILE A 198 5.44 15.97 0.28
C ILE A 198 4.73 14.61 0.35
N THR A 199 5.49 13.53 0.49
CA THR A 199 4.90 12.20 0.60
C THR A 199 4.06 12.06 1.86
N LYS A 200 4.61 12.41 3.03
CA LYS A 200 3.93 12.23 4.32
C LYS A 200 2.76 13.18 4.50
N GLU A 201 2.98 14.47 4.25
CA GLU A 201 2.02 15.52 4.60
C GLU A 201 0.97 15.76 3.52
N CYS A 202 1.23 15.33 2.27
CA CYS A 202 0.32 15.57 1.16
C CYS A 202 -0.19 14.27 0.53
N LEU A 203 0.70 13.43 -0.03
CA LEU A 203 0.27 12.24 -0.77
C LEU A 203 -0.38 11.19 0.12
N ALA A 204 0.21 10.91 1.29
CA ALA A 204 -0.33 9.94 2.24
C ALA A 204 -1.63 10.45 2.87
N THR A 205 -1.67 11.71 3.31
CA THR A 205 -2.89 12.35 3.83
C THR A 205 -4.04 12.27 2.81
N GLN A 206 -3.80 12.64 1.54
CA GLN A 206 -4.81 12.56 0.50
C GLN A 206 -5.28 11.11 0.27
N ALA A 207 -4.36 10.14 0.24
CA ALA A 207 -4.73 8.74 0.07
C ALA A 207 -5.58 8.21 1.23
N LEU A 208 -5.32 8.65 2.46
CA LEU A 208 -6.10 8.30 3.64
C LEU A 208 -7.48 8.99 3.63
N ASP A 209 -7.54 10.25 3.21
CA ASP A 209 -8.81 10.98 3.03
C ASP A 209 -9.68 10.33 1.94
N ASP A 210 -9.08 9.87 0.84
CA ASP A 210 -9.79 9.14 -0.21
C ASP A 210 -10.37 7.81 0.32
N ILE A 211 -9.61 7.07 1.14
CA ILE A 211 -10.08 5.85 1.80
C ILE A 211 -11.23 6.17 2.76
N ALA A 212 -11.11 7.23 3.56
CA ALA A 212 -12.14 7.65 4.49
C ALA A 212 -13.43 8.04 3.75
N ALA A 213 -13.32 8.82 2.68
CA ALA A 213 -14.45 9.22 1.85
C ALA A 213 -15.14 8.02 1.17
N ASP A 214 -14.36 7.08 0.63
CA ASP A 214 -14.90 5.85 0.06
C ASP A 214 -15.65 5.05 1.14
N THR A 215 -15.03 4.79 2.29
CA THR A 215 -15.59 3.94 3.37
C THR A 215 -16.72 4.57 4.16
N GLN A 216 -16.93 5.88 4.08
CA GLN A 216 -18.14 6.53 4.59
C GLN A 216 -19.39 6.18 3.79
N ASN A 217 -19.23 5.91 2.50
CA ASN A 217 -20.33 5.66 1.58
C ASN A 217 -20.47 4.17 1.18
N CYS A 218 -19.55 3.31 1.61
CA CYS A 218 -19.62 1.88 1.30
C CYS A 218 -19.18 1.00 2.47
N TYR A 219 -19.73 -0.21 2.51
CA TYR A 219 -19.28 -1.25 3.42
C TYR A 219 -17.86 -1.70 3.09
N TYR A 220 -17.10 -2.04 4.13
CA TYR A 220 -15.73 -2.49 3.98
C TYR A 220 -15.40 -3.70 4.87
N SER A 221 -14.27 -4.31 4.55
CA SER A 221 -13.67 -5.39 5.32
C SER A 221 -12.22 -5.07 5.68
N LEU A 222 -11.74 -5.63 6.78
CA LEU A 222 -10.37 -5.49 7.25
C LEU A 222 -9.61 -6.79 7.03
N ILE A 223 -8.38 -6.66 6.54
CA ILE A 223 -7.39 -7.73 6.49
C ILE A 223 -6.24 -7.32 7.40
N VAL A 224 -5.99 -8.11 8.43
CA VAL A 224 -5.02 -7.79 9.50
C VAL A 224 -3.98 -8.90 9.60
N ASP A 225 -2.71 -8.53 9.56
CA ASP A 225 -1.60 -9.49 9.61
C ASP A 225 -0.49 -9.00 10.54
N GLU A 226 0.09 -9.90 11.34
CA GLU A 226 1.23 -9.59 12.21
C GLU A 226 2.53 -9.82 11.44
N THR A 227 3.41 -8.82 11.46
CA THR A 227 4.76 -8.95 10.91
C THR A 227 5.79 -8.58 11.97
N THR A 228 6.97 -9.19 11.88
CA THR A 228 8.11 -8.88 12.73
C THR A 228 9.22 -8.32 11.85
N ASP A 229 9.71 -7.13 12.19
CA ASP A 229 10.81 -6.50 11.46
C ASP A 229 12.17 -7.10 11.82
N VAL A 230 13.22 -6.68 11.10
CA VAL A 230 14.60 -7.14 11.33
C VAL A 230 15.16 -6.76 12.69
N SER A 231 14.57 -5.75 13.35
CA SER A 231 14.90 -5.33 14.71
C SER A 231 14.07 -6.06 15.77
N THR A 232 13.35 -7.12 15.38
CA THR A 232 12.45 -7.93 16.21
C THR A 232 11.24 -7.18 16.76
N LYS A 233 10.95 -5.99 16.24
CA LYS A 233 9.76 -5.23 16.59
C LYS A 233 8.57 -5.74 15.80
N LYS A 234 7.47 -5.93 16.50
CA LYS A 234 6.24 -6.43 15.91
C LYS A 234 5.37 -5.28 15.43
N SER A 235 4.76 -5.47 14.28
CA SER A 235 3.88 -4.50 13.66
C SER A 235 2.64 -5.18 13.12
N LEU A 236 1.52 -4.48 13.19
CA LEU A 236 0.25 -4.88 12.64
C LEU A 236 0.06 -4.18 11.30
N ALA A 237 0.06 -4.96 10.24
CA ALA A 237 -0.28 -4.46 8.92
C ALA A 237 -1.80 -4.52 8.76
N ILE A 238 -2.40 -3.39 8.39
CA ILE A 238 -3.86 -3.25 8.25
C ILE A 238 -4.15 -2.86 6.81
N VAL A 239 -4.95 -3.67 6.13
CA VAL A 239 -5.48 -3.42 4.79
C VAL A 239 -7.00 -3.31 4.88
N ILE A 240 -7.55 -2.34 4.18
CA ILE A 240 -8.99 -2.15 4.03
C ILE A 240 -9.42 -2.56 2.62
N ARG A 241 -10.48 -3.35 2.53
CA ARG A 241 -11.05 -3.83 1.27
C ARG A 241 -12.49 -3.36 1.16
N TYR A 242 -12.81 -2.64 0.10
CA TYR A 242 -14.13 -2.06 -0.12
C TYR A 242 -14.48 -2.01 -1.62
N HIS A 243 -15.75 -1.80 -1.95
CA HIS A 243 -16.22 -1.66 -3.33
C HIS A 243 -16.56 -0.20 -3.62
N ASN A 244 -15.86 0.42 -4.58
CA ASN A 244 -16.05 1.84 -4.89
C ASN A 244 -17.14 2.11 -5.95
N GLY A 245 -18.08 1.17 -6.14
CA GLY A 245 -19.12 1.23 -7.17
C GLY A 245 -18.74 0.60 -8.51
N THR A 246 -17.45 0.38 -8.79
CA THR A 246 -17.01 -0.25 -10.06
C THR A 246 -16.13 -1.48 -9.85
N TYR A 247 -15.22 -1.44 -8.87
CA TYR A 247 -14.31 -2.53 -8.59
C TYR A 247 -14.05 -2.67 -7.09
N VAL A 248 -13.69 -3.88 -6.68
CA VAL A 248 -13.15 -4.12 -5.35
C VAL A 248 -11.75 -3.54 -5.28
N LYS A 249 -11.49 -2.71 -4.28
CA LYS A 249 -10.19 -2.09 -4.01
C LYS A 249 -9.62 -2.64 -2.72
N ASP A 250 -8.36 -3.05 -2.78
CA ASP A 250 -7.52 -3.24 -1.61
C ASP A 250 -6.69 -1.97 -1.41
N ARG A 251 -6.71 -1.45 -0.18
CA ARG A 251 -5.94 -0.28 0.20
C ARG A 251 -5.17 -0.56 1.48
N PHE A 252 -3.86 -0.35 1.41
CA PHE A 252 -3.02 -0.41 2.59
C PHE A 252 -3.30 0.81 3.46
N LEU A 253 -3.73 0.58 4.70
CA LEU A 253 -4.10 1.64 5.63
C LEU A 253 -2.88 2.07 6.45
N CYS A 254 -2.23 1.13 7.11
CA CYS A 254 -1.00 1.40 7.85
C CYS A 254 -0.22 0.14 8.23
N LEU A 255 1.05 0.34 8.60
CA LEU A 255 1.85 -0.59 9.38
C LEU A 255 2.02 0.01 10.78
N SER A 256 1.24 -0.46 11.75
CA SER A 256 1.23 0.09 13.10
C SER A 256 2.13 -0.74 14.02
N GLN A 257 3.17 -0.12 14.59
CA GLN A 257 4.04 -0.83 15.52
C GLN A 257 3.27 -1.17 16.81
N VAL A 258 3.33 -2.43 17.23
CA VAL A 258 2.64 -2.91 18.43
C VAL A 258 3.63 -3.39 19.48
N ASN A 259 3.50 -2.87 20.70
CA ASN A 259 4.34 -3.28 21.84
C ASN A 259 3.77 -4.53 22.55
N SER A 260 2.53 -4.90 22.25
CA SER A 260 1.86 -6.07 22.83
C SER A 260 1.05 -6.81 21.77
N CYS A 261 1.19 -8.12 21.72
CA CYS A 261 0.47 -9.02 20.83
C CYS A 261 -0.75 -9.66 21.50
N TYR A 262 -1.24 -9.08 22.60
CA TYR A 262 -2.51 -9.53 23.16
C TYR A 262 -3.65 -8.98 22.31
N ALA A 263 -4.68 -9.81 22.09
CA ALA A 263 -5.81 -9.47 21.25
C ALA A 263 -6.49 -8.15 21.64
N GLY A 264 -6.54 -7.81 22.93
CA GLY A 264 -7.09 -6.52 23.39
C GLY A 264 -6.24 -5.31 22.97
N SER A 265 -4.92 -5.44 23.00
CA SER A 265 -4.00 -4.40 22.54
C SER A 265 -4.10 -4.23 21.02
N LEU A 266 -4.11 -5.33 20.27
CA LEU A 266 -4.29 -5.29 18.81
C LEU A 266 -5.63 -4.67 18.42
N PHE A 267 -6.70 -5.06 19.10
CA PHE A 267 -8.03 -4.50 18.88
C PHE A 267 -8.06 -2.99 19.11
N LYS A 268 -7.48 -2.53 20.23
CA LYS A 268 -7.35 -1.10 20.51
C LYS A 268 -6.54 -0.39 19.42
N THR A 269 -5.41 -0.95 18.98
CA THR A 269 -4.60 -0.39 17.90
C THR A 269 -5.40 -0.23 16.61
N VAL A 270 -6.13 -1.28 16.18
CA VAL A 270 -6.99 -1.17 14.99
C VAL A 270 -8.04 -0.08 15.19
N CYS A 271 -8.63 0.00 16.38
CA CYS A 271 -9.65 1.00 16.65
C CYS A 271 -9.14 2.43 16.61
N ASP A 272 -7.96 2.67 17.19
CA ASP A 272 -7.31 3.96 17.20
C ASP A 272 -6.95 4.38 15.76
N VAL A 273 -6.46 3.45 14.93
CA VAL A 273 -6.18 3.70 13.52
C VAL A 273 -7.44 4.09 12.75
N LEU A 274 -8.55 3.36 12.90
CA LEU A 274 -9.80 3.69 12.19
C LEU A 274 -10.32 5.07 12.62
N ARG A 275 -10.30 5.35 13.93
CA ARG A 275 -10.76 6.64 14.48
C ARG A 275 -9.89 7.80 14.00
N GLN A 276 -8.57 7.65 14.01
CA GLN A 276 -7.62 8.67 13.53
C GLN A 276 -7.85 9.02 12.06
N ASN A 277 -8.21 8.03 11.24
CA ASN A 277 -8.45 8.19 9.81
C ASN A 277 -9.93 8.45 9.47
N LYS A 278 -10.79 8.72 10.47
CA LYS A 278 -12.24 9.02 10.27
C LYS A 278 -12.99 7.93 9.47
N ILE A 279 -12.59 6.67 9.66
CA ILE A 279 -13.22 5.50 9.03
C ILE A 279 -14.34 4.98 9.97
N PRO A 280 -15.60 4.90 9.53
CA PRO A 280 -16.74 4.56 10.38
C PRO A 280 -16.79 3.06 10.68
N PHE A 281 -16.87 2.70 11.95
CA PHE A 281 -16.96 1.29 12.36
C PHE A 281 -18.26 0.62 11.94
N GLU A 282 -19.32 1.40 11.78
CA GLU A 282 -20.67 0.96 11.45
C GLU A 282 -20.69 0.28 10.08
N ASN A 283 -19.77 0.66 9.19
CA ASN A 283 -19.64 0.12 7.84
C ASN A 283 -18.70 -1.11 7.76
N LEU A 284 -18.13 -1.56 8.88
CA LEU A 284 -17.30 -2.76 8.93
C LEU A 284 -18.17 -4.02 8.89
N VAL A 285 -18.12 -4.74 7.77
CA VAL A 285 -18.91 -5.97 7.53
C VAL A 285 -18.06 -7.23 7.44
N GLY A 286 -16.73 -7.10 7.31
CA GLY A 286 -15.84 -8.25 7.12
C GLY A 286 -14.51 -8.14 7.85
N PHE A 287 -13.98 -9.26 8.33
CA PHE A 287 -12.68 -9.35 8.96
C PHE A 287 -11.95 -10.63 8.53
N ASP A 288 -10.69 -10.48 8.14
CA ASP A 288 -9.76 -11.55 7.76
C ASP A 288 -8.42 -11.38 8.46
N ALA A 289 -7.85 -12.49 8.93
CA ALA A 289 -6.57 -12.50 9.63
C ALA A 289 -5.93 -13.90 9.58
N ASP A 290 -4.69 -14.03 10.06
CA ASP A 290 -4.11 -15.34 10.33
C ASP A 290 -4.95 -16.15 11.33
N ASN A 291 -4.81 -17.48 11.33
CA ASN A 291 -5.61 -18.33 12.21
C ASN A 291 -5.01 -18.45 13.63
N ALA A 292 -4.12 -17.56 14.06
CA ALA A 292 -3.58 -17.59 15.42
C ALA A 292 -4.71 -17.36 16.43
N SER A 293 -4.59 -17.96 17.62
CA SER A 293 -5.60 -17.83 18.68
C SER A 293 -5.85 -16.37 19.11
N VAL A 294 -4.81 -15.54 19.03
CA VAL A 294 -4.88 -14.09 19.28
C VAL A 294 -5.77 -13.39 18.25
N MET A 295 -5.73 -13.79 16.99
CA MET A 295 -6.53 -13.18 15.92
C MET A 295 -7.93 -13.80 15.85
N MET A 296 -8.01 -15.12 15.82
CA MET A 296 -9.23 -15.87 15.44
C MET A 296 -9.86 -16.66 16.59
N GLY A 297 -9.37 -16.51 17.83
CA GLY A 297 -9.93 -17.19 18.99
C GLY A 297 -11.35 -16.73 19.35
N ASP A 298 -12.21 -17.68 19.71
CA ASP A 298 -13.66 -17.44 19.91
C ASP A 298 -14.01 -16.67 21.18
N LYS A 299 -13.16 -16.71 22.21
CA LYS A 299 -13.46 -16.09 23.52
C LYS A 299 -12.79 -14.74 23.73
N SER A 300 -11.54 -14.62 23.30
CA SER A 300 -10.70 -13.46 23.62
C SER A 300 -9.90 -12.95 22.42
N GLY A 301 -10.03 -13.57 21.26
CA GLY A 301 -9.32 -13.19 20.05
C GLY A 301 -9.87 -11.89 19.44
N LEU A 302 -9.14 -11.35 18.46
CA LEU A 302 -9.51 -10.14 17.75
C LEU A 302 -10.90 -10.28 17.07
N LYS A 303 -11.17 -11.45 16.48
CA LYS A 303 -12.48 -11.88 15.97
C LYS A 303 -13.60 -11.73 16.99
N ALA A 304 -13.41 -12.23 18.22
CA ALA A 304 -14.44 -12.17 19.25
C ALA A 304 -14.78 -10.72 19.60
N ARG A 305 -13.76 -9.87 19.70
CA ARG A 305 -13.91 -8.44 19.99
C ARG A 305 -14.63 -7.67 18.89
N PHE A 306 -14.36 -8.00 17.62
CA PHE A 306 -15.14 -7.44 16.51
C PHE A 306 -16.59 -7.92 16.52
N ARG A 307 -16.84 -9.17 16.91
CA ARG A 307 -18.21 -9.71 17.07
C ARG A 307 -18.97 -9.06 18.22
N ASP A 308 -18.28 -8.63 19.28
CA ASP A 308 -18.92 -7.89 20.38
C ASP A 308 -19.47 -6.53 19.91
N ILE A 309 -18.87 -5.92 18.88
CA ILE A 309 -19.34 -4.66 18.28
C ILE A 309 -20.38 -4.92 17.20
N ASN A 310 -20.05 -5.81 16.26
CA ASN A 310 -20.92 -6.20 15.17
C ASN A 310 -21.06 -7.72 15.17
N GLN A 311 -22.14 -8.21 15.79
CA GLN A 311 -22.43 -9.65 15.85
C GLN A 311 -22.56 -10.28 14.44
N ASN A 312 -22.88 -9.46 13.44
CA ASN A 312 -23.08 -9.86 12.05
C ASN A 312 -21.81 -9.79 11.19
N ILE A 313 -20.64 -9.48 11.78
CA ILE A 313 -19.40 -9.37 11.02
C ILE A 313 -19.04 -10.71 10.37
N PHE A 314 -18.82 -10.69 9.05
CA PHE A 314 -18.33 -11.84 8.32
C PHE A 314 -16.85 -12.06 8.66
N VAL A 315 -16.50 -13.25 9.12
CA VAL A 315 -15.13 -13.56 9.53
C VAL A 315 -14.62 -14.77 8.77
N ILE A 316 -13.48 -14.61 8.12
CA ILE A 316 -12.76 -15.70 7.47
C ILE A 316 -11.32 -15.74 8.00
N GLY A 317 -10.77 -16.93 8.15
CA GLY A 317 -9.36 -17.09 8.47
C GLY A 317 -8.54 -17.29 7.20
N CYS A 318 -7.25 -16.96 7.25
CA CYS A 318 -6.35 -17.13 6.14
C CYS A 318 -6.32 -18.58 5.63
N VAL A 319 -6.83 -18.78 4.41
CA VAL A 319 -6.85 -20.09 3.73
C VAL A 319 -5.43 -20.62 3.57
N CYS A 320 -4.49 -19.78 3.14
CA CYS A 320 -3.10 -20.18 2.94
C CYS A 320 -2.42 -20.60 4.25
N HIS A 321 -2.69 -19.88 5.34
CA HIS A 321 -2.18 -20.25 6.65
C HIS A 321 -2.81 -21.58 7.13
N SER A 322 -4.10 -21.76 6.91
CA SER A 322 -4.81 -23.01 7.22
C SER A 322 -4.19 -24.21 6.51
N PHE A 323 -3.92 -24.11 5.21
CA PHE A 323 -3.25 -25.18 4.44
C PHE A 323 -1.79 -25.37 4.82
N ALA A 324 -1.07 -24.31 5.22
CA ALA A 324 0.27 -24.43 5.77
C ALA A 324 0.26 -25.25 7.08
N LEU A 325 -0.71 -25.02 7.96
CA LEU A 325 -0.89 -25.81 9.18
C LEU A 325 -1.26 -27.27 8.87
N CYS A 326 -2.22 -27.51 7.97
CA CYS A 326 -2.61 -28.87 7.59
C CYS A 326 -1.41 -29.67 7.07
N SER A 327 -0.61 -29.03 6.21
CA SER A 327 0.52 -29.69 5.58
C SER A 327 1.71 -29.85 6.54
N SER A 328 1.92 -28.90 7.45
CA SER A 328 2.90 -29.03 8.53
C SER A 328 2.58 -30.21 9.44
N SER A 329 1.32 -30.36 9.87
CA SER A 329 0.87 -31.52 10.64
C SER A 329 1.04 -32.83 9.89
N ALA A 330 0.73 -32.87 8.59
CA ALA A 330 0.90 -34.05 7.75
C ALA A 330 2.39 -34.44 7.61
N CYS A 331 3.30 -33.47 7.43
CA CYS A 331 4.74 -33.73 7.33
C CYS A 331 5.32 -34.44 8.56
N LEU A 332 4.73 -34.29 9.75
CA LEU A 332 5.15 -35.00 10.96
C LEU A 332 4.94 -36.52 10.87
N LYS A 333 4.16 -37.00 9.89
CA LYS A 333 3.95 -38.43 9.61
C LYS A 333 5.04 -39.02 8.73
N LEU A 334 5.93 -38.20 8.17
CA LEU A 334 7.08 -38.64 7.39
C LEU A 334 8.32 -38.79 8.28
N PRO A 335 9.35 -39.54 7.83
CA PRO A 335 10.58 -39.69 8.59
C PRO A 335 11.27 -38.34 8.86
N ARG A 336 11.66 -38.09 10.12
CA ARG A 336 12.39 -36.86 10.53
C ARG A 336 13.72 -36.70 9.79
N SER A 337 14.36 -37.80 9.42
CA SER A 337 15.59 -37.84 8.63
C SER A 337 15.46 -37.10 7.30
N LEU A 338 14.26 -36.98 6.74
CA LEU A 338 14.02 -36.25 5.51
C LEU A 338 14.21 -34.73 5.68
N GLU A 339 13.68 -34.17 6.76
CA GLU A 339 13.87 -32.75 7.09
C GLU A 339 15.34 -32.47 7.42
N GLU A 340 15.97 -33.36 8.19
CA GLU A 340 17.39 -33.27 8.54
C GLU A 340 18.26 -33.28 7.27
N PHE A 341 17.99 -34.19 6.33
CA PHE A 341 18.68 -34.27 5.04
C PHE A 341 18.61 -32.95 4.26
N ILE A 342 17.41 -32.38 4.11
CA ILE A 342 17.22 -31.09 3.41
C ILE A 342 17.96 -29.96 4.13
N ARG A 343 17.90 -29.91 5.47
CA ARG A 343 18.60 -28.89 6.27
C ARG A 343 20.12 -29.02 6.15
N GLN A 344 20.65 -30.24 6.16
CA GLN A 344 22.08 -30.51 6.00
C GLN A 344 22.59 -30.03 4.64
N ILE A 345 21.86 -30.30 3.56
CA ILE A 345 22.18 -29.77 2.22
C ILE A 345 22.28 -28.24 2.28
N TYR A 346 21.25 -27.55 2.79
CA TYR A 346 21.26 -26.10 2.86
C TYR A 346 22.44 -25.57 3.69
N ASN A 347 22.63 -26.09 4.91
CA ASN A 347 23.67 -25.65 5.83
C ASN A 347 25.08 -25.83 5.26
N HIS A 348 25.30 -26.87 4.45
CA HIS A 348 26.59 -27.11 3.80
C HIS A 348 27.00 -25.96 2.86
N PHE A 349 26.04 -25.34 2.18
CA PHE A 349 26.26 -24.30 1.17
C PHE A 349 26.00 -22.87 1.66
N ALA A 350 25.17 -22.68 2.70
CA ALA A 350 24.58 -21.38 3.07
C ALA A 350 25.60 -20.22 3.19
N ASN A 351 26.79 -20.50 3.72
CA ASN A 351 27.81 -19.51 4.06
C ASN A 351 29.17 -19.76 3.36
N SER A 352 29.21 -20.56 2.29
CA SER A 352 30.46 -20.87 1.59
C SER A 352 30.38 -20.53 0.11
N SER A 353 30.98 -19.40 -0.28
CA SER A 353 31.10 -19.00 -1.68
C SER A 353 31.85 -20.04 -2.51
N LYS A 354 32.92 -20.63 -1.96
CA LYS A 354 33.67 -21.72 -2.59
C LYS A 354 32.77 -22.92 -2.91
N ARG A 355 32.05 -23.46 -1.91
CA ARG A 355 31.19 -24.65 -2.12
C ARG A 355 30.04 -24.37 -3.10
N LEU A 356 29.54 -23.14 -3.14
CA LEU A 356 28.54 -22.72 -4.12
C LEU A 356 29.11 -22.71 -5.55
N GLU A 357 30.32 -22.19 -5.73
CA GLU A 357 31.02 -22.20 -7.02
C GLU A 357 31.32 -23.64 -7.46
N ASP A 358 31.81 -24.48 -6.55
CA ASP A 358 32.06 -25.90 -6.83
C ASP A 358 30.76 -26.61 -7.26
N LEU A 359 29.64 -26.39 -6.56
CA LEU A 359 28.33 -26.92 -6.96
C LEU A 359 27.90 -26.41 -8.35
N HIS A 360 28.13 -25.13 -8.65
CA HIS A 360 27.84 -24.57 -9.97
C HIS A 360 28.63 -25.27 -11.08
N GLN A 361 29.88 -25.68 -10.85
CA GLN A 361 30.66 -26.44 -11.83
C GLN A 361 30.01 -27.79 -12.15
N PHE A 362 29.55 -28.53 -11.13
CA PHE A 362 28.81 -29.79 -11.34
C PHE A 362 27.46 -29.57 -12.03
N GLN A 363 26.74 -28.51 -11.68
CA GLN A 363 25.48 -28.14 -12.35
C GLN A 363 25.73 -27.81 -13.83
N SER A 364 26.78 -27.03 -14.14
CA SER A 364 27.16 -26.70 -15.51
C SER A 364 27.59 -27.93 -16.31
N PHE A 365 28.35 -28.85 -15.70
CA PHE A 365 28.76 -30.11 -16.32
C PHE A 365 27.55 -30.96 -16.73
N LEU A 366 26.48 -30.95 -15.94
CA LEU A 366 25.23 -31.65 -16.21
C LEU A 366 24.22 -30.85 -17.05
N ASN A 367 24.60 -29.68 -17.59
CA ASN A 367 23.70 -28.75 -18.29
C ASN A 367 22.45 -28.35 -17.46
N GLN A 368 22.61 -28.28 -16.14
CA GLN A 368 21.57 -27.84 -15.21
C GLN A 368 21.67 -26.33 -14.96
N LYS A 369 20.55 -25.68 -14.65
CA LYS A 369 20.55 -24.27 -14.25
C LYS A 369 21.32 -24.09 -12.93
N PRO A 370 22.00 -22.94 -12.73
CA PRO A 370 22.77 -22.66 -11.51
C PRO A 370 21.83 -22.38 -10.34
N TYR A 371 21.44 -23.45 -9.67
CA TYR A 371 20.41 -23.46 -8.67
C TYR A 371 21.05 -23.33 -7.28
N LYS A 372 20.86 -22.18 -6.62
CA LYS A 372 21.18 -22.04 -5.19
C LYS A 372 20.19 -22.82 -4.32
N MET A 373 20.71 -23.50 -3.29
CA MET A 373 19.90 -24.20 -2.30
C MET A 373 19.10 -23.23 -1.42
N LEU A 374 17.85 -23.57 -1.16
CA LEU A 374 16.92 -22.73 -0.39
C LEU A 374 16.84 -23.21 1.05
N HIS A 375 16.71 -22.27 1.99
CA HIS A 375 16.49 -22.62 3.39
C HIS A 375 15.07 -23.17 3.58
N PRO A 376 14.88 -24.31 4.26
CA PRO A 376 13.56 -24.77 4.65
C PRO A 376 13.00 -23.82 5.73
N ALA A 377 12.16 -22.85 5.33
CA ALA A 377 11.49 -21.97 6.27
C ALA A 377 10.36 -22.74 6.99
N GLN A 378 10.35 -22.71 8.33
CA GLN A 378 9.39 -23.46 9.14
C GLN A 378 7.93 -23.04 8.95
N THR A 379 7.67 -21.82 8.47
CA THR A 379 6.33 -21.20 8.54
C THR A 379 5.59 -21.08 7.20
N ARG A 380 6.16 -21.53 6.07
CA ARG A 380 5.53 -21.33 4.75
C ARG A 380 5.59 -22.58 3.88
N TRP A 381 4.45 -23.21 3.64
CA TRP A 381 4.34 -24.37 2.74
C TRP A 381 4.83 -24.10 1.30
N LEU A 382 4.64 -22.89 0.79
CA LEU A 382 5.22 -22.46 -0.50
C LEU A 382 6.75 -22.59 -0.53
N SER A 383 7.41 -22.38 0.62
CA SER A 383 8.85 -22.55 0.73
C SER A 383 9.28 -24.01 0.71
N LEU A 384 8.46 -24.93 1.26
CA LEU A 384 8.77 -26.36 1.23
C LEU A 384 8.79 -26.89 -0.20
N GLN A 385 7.80 -26.51 -1.02
CA GLN A 385 7.81 -26.93 -2.42
C GLN A 385 9.06 -26.45 -3.14
N ALA A 386 9.38 -25.15 -3.03
CA ALA A 386 10.53 -24.58 -3.70
C ALA A 386 11.84 -25.26 -3.28
N VAL A 387 11.97 -25.63 -2.00
CA VAL A 387 13.11 -26.37 -1.45
C VAL A 387 13.17 -27.80 -2.01
N VAL A 388 12.06 -28.53 -2.00
CA VAL A 388 11.99 -29.90 -2.54
C VAL A 388 12.26 -29.91 -4.05
N ASP A 389 11.66 -28.98 -4.80
CA ASP A 389 11.92 -28.79 -6.23
C ASP A 389 13.41 -28.53 -6.48
N ARG A 390 14.04 -27.67 -5.68
CA ARG A 390 15.46 -27.32 -5.80
C ARG A 390 16.36 -28.55 -5.59
N VAL A 391 16.09 -29.34 -4.56
CA VAL A 391 16.84 -30.55 -4.25
C VAL A 391 16.67 -31.60 -5.35
N LEU A 392 15.43 -31.80 -5.84
CA LEU A 392 15.15 -32.76 -6.91
C LEU A 392 15.76 -32.34 -8.26
N LEU A 393 15.70 -31.05 -8.61
CA LEU A 393 16.28 -30.52 -9.85
C LEU A 393 17.81 -30.57 -9.85
N SER A 394 18.44 -30.47 -8.69
CA SER A 394 19.89 -30.58 -8.52
C SER A 394 20.34 -31.95 -8.02
N TRP A 395 19.48 -32.97 -8.05
CA TRP A 395 19.76 -34.28 -7.41
C TRP A 395 21.09 -34.88 -7.89
N ASP A 396 21.28 -34.96 -9.20
CA ASP A 396 22.47 -35.59 -9.79
C ASP A 396 23.73 -34.73 -9.58
N ALA A 397 23.60 -33.40 -9.66
CA ALA A 397 24.71 -32.48 -9.36
C ALA A 397 25.13 -32.57 -7.89
N LEU A 398 24.16 -32.63 -6.97
CA LEU A 398 24.41 -32.82 -5.53
C LEU A 398 25.10 -34.16 -5.29
N LYS A 399 24.66 -35.23 -5.96
CA LYS A 399 25.27 -36.56 -5.83
C LYS A 399 26.72 -36.55 -6.28
N LEU A 400 27.04 -35.96 -7.44
CA LEU A 400 28.42 -35.83 -7.92
C LEU A 400 29.27 -34.95 -6.99
N TYR A 401 28.72 -33.80 -6.57
CA TYR A 401 29.39 -32.89 -5.66
C TYR A 401 29.74 -33.56 -4.34
N PHE A 402 28.78 -34.22 -3.67
CA PHE A 402 29.03 -34.86 -2.38
C PHE A 402 29.91 -36.10 -2.51
N THR A 403 29.90 -36.80 -3.65
CA THR A 403 30.89 -37.85 -3.95
C THR A 403 32.30 -37.29 -3.96
N SER A 404 32.51 -36.16 -4.65
CA SER A 404 33.81 -35.47 -4.67
C SER A 404 34.20 -34.92 -3.30
N ALA A 405 33.26 -34.26 -2.60
CA ALA A 405 33.50 -33.65 -1.29
C ALA A 405 33.86 -34.70 -0.22
N VAL A 406 33.29 -35.90 -0.28
CA VAL A 406 33.69 -37.01 0.60
C VAL A 406 35.10 -37.48 0.31
N MET A 407 35.47 -37.63 -0.97
CA MET A 407 36.81 -38.07 -1.36
C MET A 407 37.90 -37.06 -0.99
N ILE A 408 37.60 -35.75 -1.06
CA ILE A 408 38.57 -34.68 -0.84
C ILE A 408 38.60 -34.22 0.63
N ASP A 409 37.44 -33.88 1.19
CA ASP A 409 37.35 -33.22 2.50
C ASP A 409 37.17 -34.21 3.67
N GLY A 410 36.75 -35.46 3.40
CA GLY A 410 36.57 -36.51 4.41
C GLY A 410 35.55 -36.19 5.51
N LEU A 411 34.68 -35.20 5.32
CA LEU A 411 33.74 -34.75 6.34
C LEU A 411 32.59 -35.74 6.54
N ARG A 412 32.35 -36.14 7.80
CA ARG A 412 31.22 -37.01 8.18
C ARG A 412 29.86 -36.44 7.76
N SER A 413 29.68 -35.12 7.81
CA SER A 413 28.44 -34.46 7.36
C SER A 413 28.20 -34.63 5.85
N SER A 414 29.26 -34.56 5.05
CA SER A 414 29.18 -34.81 3.60
C SER A 414 28.85 -36.27 3.30
N GLN A 415 29.41 -37.21 4.08
CA GLN A 415 29.09 -38.63 3.97
C GLN A 415 27.61 -38.90 4.25
N THR A 416 27.06 -38.37 5.36
CA THR A 416 25.64 -38.55 5.69
C THR A 416 24.69 -38.07 4.59
N VAL A 417 25.02 -36.92 3.97
CA VAL A 417 24.24 -36.39 2.84
C VAL A 417 24.39 -37.27 1.60
N LEU A 418 25.61 -37.75 1.31
CA LEU A 418 25.86 -38.67 0.20
C LEU A 418 25.12 -39.99 0.37
N ASP A 419 25.12 -40.57 1.57
CA ASP A 419 24.40 -41.80 1.90
C ASP A 419 22.90 -41.63 1.62
N SER A 420 22.35 -40.49 2.04
CA SER A 420 20.95 -40.14 1.77
C SER A 420 20.65 -39.95 0.27
N LEU A 421 21.56 -39.32 -0.50
CA LEU A 421 21.46 -39.18 -1.96
C LEU A 421 21.59 -40.52 -2.71
N ASN A 422 22.28 -41.48 -2.10
CA ASN A 422 22.42 -42.84 -2.60
C ASN A 422 21.26 -43.76 -2.21
N THR A 423 20.46 -43.37 -1.22
CA THR A 423 19.32 -44.16 -0.75
C THR A 423 18.07 -43.84 -1.58
N PRO A 424 17.56 -44.76 -2.43
CA PRO A 424 16.44 -44.47 -3.32
C PRO A 424 15.16 -44.02 -2.60
N ILE A 425 14.91 -44.56 -1.40
CA ILE A 425 13.70 -44.24 -0.62
C ILE A 425 13.60 -42.75 -0.27
N VAL A 426 14.73 -42.07 -0.03
CA VAL A 426 14.76 -40.63 0.28
C VAL A 426 14.23 -39.84 -0.92
N LYS A 427 14.65 -40.21 -2.14
CA LYS A 427 14.17 -39.60 -3.38
C LYS A 427 12.68 -39.85 -3.58
N ILE A 428 12.19 -41.06 -3.26
CA ILE A 428 10.76 -41.41 -3.30
C ILE A 428 9.94 -40.49 -2.37
N TYR A 429 10.37 -40.27 -1.13
CA TYR A 429 9.68 -39.36 -0.21
C TYR A 429 9.65 -37.91 -0.73
N LEU A 430 10.73 -37.42 -1.34
CA LEU A 430 10.75 -36.08 -1.92
C LEU A 430 9.85 -35.96 -3.15
N LEU A 431 9.78 -36.98 -3.98
CA LEU A 431 8.87 -37.03 -5.12
C LEU A 431 7.40 -37.06 -4.67
N PHE A 432 7.10 -37.77 -3.59
CA PHE A 432 5.78 -37.76 -2.96
C PHE A 432 5.42 -36.36 -2.42
N LEU A 433 6.32 -35.75 -1.65
CA LEU A 433 6.14 -34.37 -1.17
C LEU A 433 5.95 -33.38 -2.33
N ASN A 434 6.70 -33.55 -3.42
CA ASN A 434 6.57 -32.73 -4.62
C ASN A 434 5.17 -32.85 -5.24
N TYR A 435 4.66 -34.08 -5.39
CA TYR A 435 3.33 -34.34 -5.92
C TYR A 435 2.24 -33.64 -5.10
N ILE A 436 2.24 -33.81 -3.78
CA ILE A 436 1.23 -33.19 -2.91
C ILE A 436 1.38 -31.67 -2.85
N SER A 437 2.61 -31.18 -2.76
CA SER A 437 2.87 -29.74 -2.72
C SER A 437 2.30 -29.03 -3.93
N ASN A 438 2.43 -29.63 -5.12
CA ASN A 438 1.85 -29.10 -6.35
C ASN A 438 0.31 -29.03 -6.31
N ILE A 439 -0.36 -29.97 -5.63
CA ILE A 439 -1.82 -29.94 -5.47
C ILE A 439 -2.23 -28.78 -4.54
N VAL A 440 -1.60 -28.69 -3.36
CA VAL A 440 -1.92 -27.68 -2.35
C VAL A 440 -1.54 -26.27 -2.80
N ASN A 441 -0.41 -26.10 -3.48
CA ASN A 441 0.06 -24.78 -3.87
C ASN A 441 -0.73 -24.15 -5.02
N LYS A 442 -1.39 -24.94 -5.87
CA LYS A 442 -2.34 -24.40 -6.85
C LYS A 442 -3.45 -23.61 -6.16
N LEU A 443 -3.99 -24.16 -5.06
CA LEU A 443 -5.00 -23.47 -4.26
C LEU A 443 -4.42 -22.21 -3.60
N ASN A 444 -3.25 -22.32 -2.96
CA ASN A 444 -2.62 -21.17 -2.30
C ASN A 444 -2.38 -20.00 -3.26
N LEU A 445 -1.81 -20.26 -4.44
CA LEU A 445 -1.56 -19.24 -5.45
C LEU A 445 -2.86 -18.60 -5.96
N GLU A 446 -3.96 -19.37 -6.05
CA GLU A 446 -5.26 -18.87 -6.49
C GLU A 446 -5.85 -17.87 -5.47
N PHE A 447 -5.79 -18.18 -4.18
CA PHE A 447 -6.33 -17.35 -3.10
C PHE A 447 -5.38 -16.25 -2.59
N GLN A 448 -4.12 -16.26 -3.02
CA GLN A 448 -3.19 -15.14 -2.87
C GLN A 448 -3.38 -14.04 -3.94
N SER A 449 -4.22 -14.28 -4.95
CA SER A 449 -4.45 -13.28 -6.00
C SER A 449 -5.22 -12.07 -5.48
N GLU A 450 -4.98 -10.90 -6.07
CA GLU A 450 -5.65 -9.63 -5.72
C GLU A 450 -7.13 -9.59 -6.19
N LYS A 451 -7.55 -10.54 -7.03
CA LYS A 451 -8.94 -10.62 -7.50
C LYS A 451 -9.85 -11.17 -6.40
N PRO A 452 -11.07 -10.62 -6.22
CA PRO A 452 -12.04 -11.17 -5.29
C PRO A 452 -12.47 -12.56 -5.80
N LYS A 453 -12.20 -13.61 -5.02
CA LYS A 453 -12.46 -15.01 -5.40
C LYS A 453 -13.16 -15.83 -4.31
N ILE A 454 -13.70 -15.17 -3.29
CA ILE A 454 -14.37 -15.86 -2.18
C ILE A 454 -15.53 -16.75 -2.64
N TYR A 455 -16.20 -16.37 -3.74
CA TYR A 455 -17.30 -17.13 -4.33
C TYR A 455 -16.92 -18.52 -4.86
N ILE A 456 -15.66 -18.76 -5.24
CA ILE A 456 -15.19 -20.09 -5.67
C ILE A 456 -14.51 -20.88 -4.55
N LEU A 457 -14.40 -20.32 -3.34
CA LEU A 457 -13.63 -20.93 -2.24
C LEU A 457 -14.13 -22.33 -1.89
N SER A 458 -15.43 -22.48 -1.64
CA SER A 458 -16.03 -23.76 -1.26
C SER A 458 -15.82 -24.82 -2.34
N GLN A 459 -16.06 -24.46 -3.60
CA GLN A 459 -15.84 -25.35 -4.74
C GLN A 459 -14.37 -25.80 -4.81
N ARG A 460 -13.42 -24.86 -4.75
CA ARG A 460 -11.99 -25.16 -4.90
C ARG A 460 -11.44 -26.03 -3.78
N ILE A 461 -11.83 -25.77 -2.53
CA ILE A 461 -11.44 -26.61 -1.40
C ILE A 461 -12.06 -28.01 -1.53
N SER A 462 -13.31 -28.10 -1.96
CA SER A 462 -14.00 -29.39 -2.21
C SER A 462 -13.32 -30.22 -3.30
N GLU A 463 -12.93 -29.59 -4.41
CA GLU A 463 -12.18 -30.21 -5.51
C GLU A 463 -10.82 -30.74 -5.03
N LEU A 464 -10.08 -29.92 -4.27
CA LEU A 464 -8.80 -30.32 -3.70
C LEU A 464 -8.97 -31.48 -2.71
N PHE A 465 -9.94 -31.40 -1.81
CA PHE A 465 -10.20 -32.42 -0.82
C PHE A 465 -10.56 -33.76 -1.49
N ARG A 466 -11.48 -33.75 -2.47
CA ARG A 466 -11.78 -34.92 -3.30
C ARG A 466 -10.54 -35.49 -3.98
N THR A 467 -9.69 -34.64 -4.54
CA THR A 467 -8.45 -35.05 -5.21
C THR A 467 -7.51 -35.76 -4.24
N LEU A 468 -7.38 -35.27 -3.00
CA LEU A 468 -6.56 -35.92 -1.97
C LEU A 468 -7.15 -37.26 -1.53
N LEU A 469 -8.46 -37.32 -1.28
CA LEU A 469 -9.14 -38.55 -0.85
C LEU A 469 -9.07 -39.65 -1.92
N ARG A 470 -9.20 -39.30 -3.21
CA ARG A 470 -9.11 -40.25 -4.34
C ARG A 470 -7.80 -41.03 -4.38
N ASN A 471 -6.75 -40.55 -3.73
CA ASN A 471 -5.46 -41.25 -3.68
C ASN A 471 -5.48 -42.50 -2.81
N TYR A 472 -6.39 -42.60 -1.84
CA TYR A 472 -6.39 -43.69 -0.86
C TYR A 472 -7.77 -44.19 -0.43
N ILE A 473 -8.86 -43.49 -0.75
CA ILE A 473 -10.24 -43.91 -0.46
C ILE A 473 -10.90 -44.50 -1.71
N ASN A 474 -11.74 -45.51 -1.50
CA ASN A 474 -12.53 -46.15 -2.53
C ASN A 474 -13.42 -45.13 -3.30
N VAL A 475 -13.34 -45.16 -4.63
CA VAL A 475 -14.06 -44.25 -5.53
C VAL A 475 -15.58 -44.39 -5.42
N THR A 476 -16.10 -45.61 -5.19
CA THR A 476 -17.53 -45.84 -4.99
C THR A 476 -18.03 -45.07 -3.77
N HIS A 477 -17.34 -45.17 -2.63
CA HIS A 477 -17.68 -44.44 -1.42
C HIS A 477 -17.59 -42.91 -1.61
N LEU A 478 -16.56 -42.44 -2.33
CA LEU A 478 -16.37 -41.01 -2.64
C LEU A 478 -17.47 -40.42 -3.52
N ASN A 479 -18.08 -41.24 -4.38
CA ASN A 479 -19.13 -40.79 -5.29
C ASN A 479 -20.54 -40.86 -4.65
N THR A 480 -20.75 -41.77 -3.68
CA THR A 480 -22.06 -41.95 -3.03
C THR A 480 -22.24 -41.14 -1.74
N THR A 481 -21.16 -40.59 -1.19
CA THR A 481 -21.16 -39.93 0.13
C THR A 481 -20.85 -38.45 -0.02
N GLU A 482 -21.62 -37.60 0.65
CA GLU A 482 -21.32 -36.17 0.74
C GLU A 482 -19.99 -35.92 1.46
N LEU A 483 -19.23 -34.92 1.02
CA LEU A 483 -17.86 -34.69 1.49
C LEU A 483 -17.74 -34.47 2.99
N ASP A 484 -18.73 -33.80 3.58
CA ASP A 484 -18.75 -33.56 5.01
C ASP A 484 -18.93 -34.85 5.83
N ASN A 485 -19.60 -35.86 5.26
CA ASN A 485 -19.85 -37.14 5.92
C ASN A 485 -18.69 -38.14 5.75
N ILE A 486 -17.77 -37.91 4.81
CA ILE A 486 -16.61 -38.78 4.62
C ILE A 486 -15.66 -38.66 5.80
N SER A 487 -15.36 -39.78 6.45
CA SER A 487 -14.33 -39.87 7.50
C SER A 487 -12.97 -40.22 6.88
N PRO A 488 -12.00 -39.29 6.84
CA PRO A 488 -10.71 -39.55 6.20
C PRO A 488 -9.88 -40.62 6.91
N SER A 489 -10.18 -40.90 8.18
CA SER A 489 -9.45 -41.86 9.01
C SER A 489 -10.13 -43.21 9.13
N ASN A 490 -11.28 -43.45 8.47
CA ASN A 490 -11.97 -44.74 8.55
C ASN A 490 -11.30 -45.78 7.61
N PRO A 491 -10.63 -46.82 8.15
CA PRO A 491 -9.93 -47.80 7.34
C PRO A 491 -10.86 -48.66 6.46
N ASP A 492 -12.14 -48.79 6.79
CA ASP A 492 -13.11 -49.62 6.05
C ASP A 492 -13.31 -49.17 4.59
N HIS A 493 -12.96 -47.92 4.29
CA HIS A 493 -13.11 -47.33 2.96
C HIS A 493 -11.77 -47.11 2.26
N PHE A 494 -10.65 -47.55 2.86
CA PHE A 494 -9.35 -47.42 2.24
C PHE A 494 -9.18 -48.42 1.10
N LEU A 495 -8.46 -47.99 0.06
CA LEU A 495 -7.95 -48.90 -0.96
C LEU A 495 -6.91 -49.84 -0.32
N PRO A 496 -6.70 -51.04 -0.87
CA PRO A 496 -5.50 -51.80 -0.57
C PRO A 496 -4.26 -50.93 -0.79
N ILE A 497 -3.29 -51.02 0.12
CA ILE A 497 -2.15 -50.11 0.17
C ILE A 497 -1.29 -50.16 -1.11
N GLU A 498 -1.32 -51.29 -1.82
CA GLU A 498 -0.66 -51.50 -3.11
C GLU A 498 -1.34 -50.72 -4.25
N ASN A 499 -2.64 -50.47 -4.12
CA ASN A 499 -3.47 -49.82 -5.14
C ASN A 499 -3.62 -48.30 -4.92
N MET A 500 -3.02 -47.77 -3.84
CA MET A 500 -3.04 -46.34 -3.55
C MET A 500 -2.15 -45.56 -4.53
N TYR A 501 -2.53 -44.29 -4.78
CA TYR A 501 -1.81 -43.40 -5.67
C TYR A 501 -0.92 -42.43 -4.90
N PHE A 502 0.37 -42.37 -5.24
CA PHE A 502 1.36 -41.49 -4.57
C PHE A 502 2.03 -40.49 -5.54
N GLY A 503 1.52 -40.39 -6.77
CA GLY A 503 2.12 -39.61 -7.85
C GLY A 503 2.86 -40.48 -8.87
N SER A 504 2.81 -40.06 -10.14
CA SER A 504 3.37 -40.83 -11.26
C SER A 504 4.87 -41.09 -11.14
N LYS A 505 5.65 -40.08 -10.73
CA LYS A 505 7.11 -40.22 -10.53
C LYS A 505 7.46 -41.21 -9.42
N VAL A 506 6.64 -41.28 -8.37
CA VAL A 506 6.81 -42.24 -7.28
C VAL A 506 6.52 -43.65 -7.77
N GLN A 507 5.45 -43.84 -8.54
CA GLN A 507 5.09 -45.16 -9.08
C GLN A 507 6.18 -45.75 -9.97
N ILE A 508 6.80 -44.93 -10.83
CA ILE A 508 7.93 -45.34 -11.66
C ILE A 508 9.12 -45.75 -10.78
N MET A 509 9.49 -44.91 -9.82
CA MET A 509 10.67 -45.15 -8.98
C MET A 509 10.51 -46.36 -8.04
N ILE A 510 9.29 -46.63 -7.57
CA ILE A 510 9.02 -47.83 -6.76
C ILE A 510 9.37 -49.12 -7.52
N GLN A 511 9.18 -49.15 -8.84
CA GLN A 511 9.52 -50.31 -9.67
C GLN A 511 11.03 -50.54 -9.79
N GLU A 512 11.84 -49.51 -9.52
CA GLU A 512 13.30 -49.56 -9.60
C GLU A 512 13.98 -49.96 -8.27
N VAL A 513 13.21 -50.05 -7.18
CA VAL A 513 13.73 -50.32 -5.82
C VAL A 513 13.50 -51.77 -5.42
N ASN A 514 14.60 -52.52 -5.24
CA ASN A 514 14.59 -53.92 -4.82
C ASN A 514 14.53 -54.12 -3.29
N ASP A 515 13.66 -53.36 -2.60
CA ASP A 515 13.41 -53.52 -1.16
C ASP A 515 11.92 -53.39 -0.85
N PRO A 516 11.17 -54.52 -0.85
CA PRO A 516 9.74 -54.50 -0.58
C PRO A 516 9.38 -53.97 0.82
N GLN A 517 10.24 -54.15 1.82
CA GLN A 517 9.96 -53.72 3.20
C GLN A 517 10.04 -52.20 3.31
N GLU A 518 11.07 -51.58 2.75
CA GLU A 518 11.19 -50.11 2.73
C GLU A 518 10.10 -49.46 1.87
N ILE A 519 9.71 -50.07 0.75
CA ILE A 519 8.55 -49.60 -0.04
C ILE A 519 7.27 -49.69 0.77
N GLN A 520 7.03 -50.78 1.48
CA GLN A 520 5.83 -50.93 2.31
C GLN A 520 5.79 -49.88 3.43
N LYS A 521 6.92 -49.64 4.09
CA LYS A 521 7.08 -48.59 5.10
C LYS A 521 6.82 -47.20 4.54
N PHE A 522 7.32 -46.91 3.33
CA PHE A 522 6.99 -45.67 2.62
C PHE A 522 5.48 -45.52 2.41
N ARG A 523 4.81 -46.56 1.90
CA ARG A 523 3.36 -46.51 1.66
C ARG A 523 2.56 -46.27 2.94
N VAL A 524 2.95 -46.90 4.05
CA VAL A 524 2.31 -46.68 5.37
C VAL A 524 2.48 -45.24 5.83
N ASN A 525 3.68 -44.69 5.72
CA ASN A 525 3.95 -43.29 6.10
C ASN A 525 3.20 -42.30 5.18
N ALA A 526 3.14 -42.59 3.88
CA ALA A 526 2.42 -41.77 2.90
C ALA A 526 0.89 -41.82 3.11
N LEU A 527 0.34 -42.99 3.46
CA LEU A 527 -1.06 -43.12 3.89
C LEU A 527 -1.32 -42.30 5.16
N ALA A 528 -0.47 -42.44 6.19
CA ALA A 528 -0.60 -41.65 7.42
C ALA A 528 -0.55 -40.14 7.14
N PHE A 529 0.32 -39.71 6.22
CA PHE A 529 0.38 -38.33 5.74
C PHE A 529 -0.94 -37.91 5.08
N TYR A 530 -1.50 -38.71 4.17
CA TYR A 530 -2.77 -38.39 3.50
C TYR A 530 -3.94 -38.24 4.47
N VAL A 531 -4.06 -39.19 5.39
CA VAL A 531 -5.11 -39.20 6.43
C VAL A 531 -4.98 -37.95 7.30
N GLU A 532 -3.78 -37.65 7.81
CA GLU A 532 -3.55 -36.46 8.63
C GLU A 532 -3.86 -35.17 7.87
N LEU A 533 -3.40 -35.04 6.62
CA LEU A 533 -3.68 -33.87 5.78
C LEU A 533 -5.20 -33.66 5.62
N CYS A 534 -5.93 -34.73 5.28
CA CYS A 534 -7.38 -34.67 5.08
C CYS A 534 -8.14 -34.38 6.39
N CYS A 535 -7.76 -35.02 7.50
CA CYS A 535 -8.33 -34.73 8.82
C CYS A 535 -8.12 -33.27 9.23
N GLN A 536 -6.93 -32.71 8.99
CA GLN A 536 -6.62 -31.32 9.31
C GLN A 536 -7.39 -30.33 8.42
N ILE A 537 -7.65 -30.67 7.15
CA ILE A 537 -8.53 -29.90 6.26
C ILE A 537 -9.96 -29.90 6.83
N LYS A 538 -10.53 -31.08 7.12
CA LYS A 538 -11.89 -31.21 7.67
C LYS A 538 -12.07 -30.51 9.02
N LYS A 539 -11.01 -30.46 9.84
CA LYS A 539 -11.01 -29.71 11.11
C LYS A 539 -11.10 -28.19 10.91
N ARG A 540 -10.61 -27.65 9.79
CA ARG A 540 -10.51 -26.20 9.54
C ARG A 540 -11.54 -25.67 8.57
N PHE A 541 -12.11 -26.53 7.74
CA PHE A 541 -13.06 -26.15 6.72
C PHE A 541 -14.38 -26.89 6.91
N ASN A 542 -15.47 -26.13 7.06
CA ASN A 542 -16.81 -26.66 7.09
C ASN A 542 -17.35 -26.75 5.66
N PHE A 543 -17.48 -27.96 5.12
CA PHE A 543 -17.99 -28.18 3.77
C PHE A 543 -19.47 -27.85 3.62
N ASN A 544 -20.21 -27.79 4.73
CA ASN A 544 -21.62 -27.45 4.80
C ASN A 544 -21.87 -26.01 5.26
N ASP A 545 -20.86 -25.13 5.19
CA ASP A 545 -21.03 -23.72 5.53
C ASP A 545 -22.09 -23.08 4.60
N PRO A 546 -23.24 -22.65 5.13
CA PRO A 546 -24.34 -22.15 4.30
C PRO A 546 -23.97 -20.88 3.55
N LEU A 547 -23.12 -20.03 4.14
CA LEU A 547 -22.73 -18.77 3.56
C LEU A 547 -21.71 -18.99 2.44
N LEU A 548 -20.69 -19.83 2.65
CA LEU A 548 -19.76 -20.19 1.57
C LEU A 548 -20.45 -20.93 0.42
N THR A 549 -21.46 -21.75 0.74
CA THR A 549 -22.30 -22.42 -0.25
C THR A 549 -23.12 -21.41 -1.05
N PHE A 550 -23.76 -20.43 -0.39
CA PHE A 550 -24.47 -19.38 -1.09
C PHE A 550 -23.55 -18.52 -1.97
N LEU A 551 -22.35 -18.17 -1.48
CA LEU A 551 -21.40 -17.36 -2.23
C LEU A 551 -21.06 -17.99 -3.60
N SER A 552 -21.19 -19.30 -3.76
CA SER A 552 -21.02 -19.97 -5.07
C SER A 552 -21.99 -19.51 -6.15
N ASN A 553 -23.14 -18.92 -5.78
CA ASN A 553 -24.08 -18.30 -6.71
C ASN A 553 -23.45 -17.17 -7.53
N PHE A 554 -22.43 -16.50 -7.00
CA PHE A 554 -21.71 -15.43 -7.70
C PHE A 554 -20.67 -15.95 -8.69
N SER A 555 -20.53 -17.27 -8.86
CA SER A 555 -19.73 -17.83 -9.94
C SER A 555 -20.45 -17.65 -11.28
N VAL A 556 -19.70 -17.31 -12.33
CA VAL A 556 -20.24 -17.07 -13.67
C VAL A 556 -21.07 -18.27 -14.16
N ASN A 557 -20.57 -19.49 -13.95
CA ASN A 557 -21.26 -20.70 -14.39
C ASN A 557 -22.62 -20.89 -13.69
N LYS A 558 -22.70 -20.61 -12.38
CA LYS A 558 -23.93 -20.79 -11.60
C LYS A 558 -24.92 -19.65 -11.83
N ALA A 559 -24.42 -18.43 -12.04
CA ALA A 559 -25.24 -17.31 -12.45
C ALA A 559 -25.88 -17.53 -13.84
N ILE A 560 -25.13 -18.13 -14.77
CA ILE A 560 -25.63 -18.44 -16.13
C ILE A 560 -26.56 -19.67 -16.13
N SER A 561 -26.34 -20.66 -15.24
CA SER A 561 -27.18 -21.87 -15.22
C SER A 561 -28.62 -21.63 -14.77
N GLY A 562 -28.89 -20.53 -14.07
CA GLY A 562 -30.20 -20.24 -13.48
C GLY A 562 -30.48 -21.03 -12.19
N GLU A 563 -29.59 -21.94 -11.79
CA GLU A 563 -29.67 -22.72 -10.54
C GLU A 563 -29.10 -21.90 -9.36
N ILE A 564 -29.75 -20.77 -9.09
CA ILE A 564 -29.34 -19.83 -8.05
C ILE A 564 -30.02 -20.23 -6.73
N LEU A 565 -29.23 -20.52 -5.69
CA LEU A 565 -29.78 -20.76 -4.35
C LEU A 565 -30.46 -19.50 -3.83
N SER A 566 -31.64 -19.65 -3.23
CA SER A 566 -32.38 -18.50 -2.71
C SER A 566 -31.62 -17.82 -1.58
N ILE A 567 -31.62 -16.48 -1.57
CA ILE A 567 -31.12 -15.71 -0.42
C ILE A 567 -31.95 -15.99 0.84
N THR A 568 -33.20 -16.45 0.69
CA THR A 568 -34.08 -16.81 1.81
C THR A 568 -33.48 -17.92 2.68
N GLU A 569 -32.76 -18.88 2.08
CA GLU A 569 -32.14 -19.98 2.81
C GLU A 569 -31.05 -19.45 3.75
N ILE A 570 -30.22 -18.52 3.27
CA ILE A 570 -29.26 -17.87 4.17
C ILE A 570 -29.99 -16.98 5.17
N ALA A 571 -31.02 -16.22 4.76
CA ALA A 571 -31.75 -15.32 5.65
C ALA A 571 -32.45 -16.07 6.80
N GLN A 572 -32.85 -17.32 6.57
CA GLN A 572 -33.38 -18.21 7.61
C GLN A 572 -32.28 -18.75 8.52
N VAL A 573 -31.16 -19.23 7.96
CA VAL A 573 -29.96 -19.59 8.73
C VAL A 573 -29.49 -18.39 9.56
N ALA A 574 -29.61 -17.19 8.98
CA ALA A 574 -29.33 -15.92 9.61
C ALA A 574 -30.09 -15.77 10.90
N HIS A 575 -31.41 -15.80 10.74
CA HIS A 575 -32.36 -15.53 11.79
C HIS A 575 -32.18 -16.54 12.93
N HIS A 576 -31.81 -17.79 12.62
CA HIS A 576 -31.50 -18.84 13.59
C HIS A 576 -30.14 -18.69 14.30
N ILE A 577 -29.14 -18.04 13.71
CA ILE A 577 -27.84 -17.74 14.36
C ILE A 577 -27.79 -16.30 14.95
N GLY A 578 -28.92 -15.57 14.93
CA GLY A 578 -29.01 -14.17 15.39
C GLY A 578 -28.63 -13.11 14.34
N TRP A 579 -28.37 -13.51 13.10
CA TRP A 579 -28.17 -12.61 11.96
C TRP A 579 -29.56 -12.09 11.50
N ASN A 580 -29.80 -10.78 11.66
CA ASN A 580 -31.04 -10.13 11.18
C ASN A 580 -30.72 -9.33 9.89
N PRO A 581 -30.86 -9.93 8.70
CA PRO A 581 -30.61 -9.21 7.46
C PRO A 581 -31.61 -8.07 7.24
N ILE A 582 -32.82 -8.15 7.78
CA ILE A 582 -33.94 -7.25 7.46
C ILE A 582 -33.65 -5.79 7.86
N SER A 583 -32.84 -5.53 8.89
CA SER A 583 -32.46 -4.16 9.26
C SER A 583 -31.51 -3.48 8.27
N TYR A 584 -30.88 -4.23 7.36
CA TYR A 584 -29.94 -3.70 6.35
C TYR A 584 -30.57 -3.50 4.97
N TRP A 585 -31.71 -4.14 4.68
CA TRP A 585 -32.41 -4.05 3.39
C TRP A 585 -33.56 -3.05 3.39
N ALA A 586 -33.88 -2.43 4.53
CA ALA A 586 -34.96 -1.45 4.63
C ALA A 586 -34.72 -0.18 3.78
N ASP A 587 -33.48 0.09 3.38
CA ASP A 587 -33.09 1.27 2.58
C ASP A 587 -32.81 0.95 1.09
N ILE A 588 -33.00 -0.30 0.65
CA ILE A 588 -32.89 -0.64 -0.79
C ILE A 588 -34.26 -0.44 -1.43
N ASP A 589 -34.39 0.66 -2.16
CA ASP A 589 -35.55 0.96 -3.00
C ASP A 589 -35.68 -0.12 -4.09
N ILE A 590 -36.64 -1.03 -3.90
CA ILE A 590 -36.92 -2.17 -4.79
C ILE A 590 -37.62 -1.70 -6.09
N SER A 591 -37.85 -0.40 -6.29
CA SER A 591 -38.49 0.12 -7.50
C SER A 591 -37.70 -0.06 -8.81
N TYR A 592 -36.49 -0.64 -8.77
CA TYR A 592 -35.63 -0.89 -9.92
C TYR A 592 -35.30 -2.39 -10.20
N MET A 593 -35.96 -3.35 -9.55
CA MET A 593 -36.04 -4.74 -10.01
C MET A 593 -37.41 -5.01 -10.62
#